data_AF-A0AAU9T187-F1
#
_entry.id   AF-A0AAU9T187-F1
#
_cell.length_a   1.000
_cell.length_b   1.000
_cell.length_c   1.000
_cell.angle_alpha   90.00
_cell.angle_beta   90.00
_cell.angle_gamma   90.00
#
_symmetry.space_group_name_H-M   'P 1'
#
loop_
_entity.id
_entity.type
_entity.pdbx_description
1 polymer ?
#
loop_
_entity_poly.entity_id
_entity_poly.type
_entity_poly.pdbx_seq_one_letter_code
_entity_poly.pdbx_strand_id
1 'polypeptide(L)'
;MRNRGAASTENFVKAGYAVIFLYRRGTCQPYCRSLPDDPFLECFEFPDKTNIQVNASHLEAVKMAVMDQQEAVAEARLIKLPFSTIYEYLQMLRLIATALKDVGPCSMFYLAAAVSDFYVPWKSMTEHKIESGSGPLDIRLAQVPKMLSILRTNWAPEAFCISFKLETDSKILIEKATKALRKYKVHAVVANELSTRKEEVVVVSSNSNVVVRCDREKPESIVEDNLIRLIVDRHSAYIKESHT
;
A
#
# COMPACT_ATOMS: atom_id res chain seq x y z
N MET A 1 -9.53 -0.63 1.56
CA MET A 1 -8.10 -0.76 1.18
C MET A 1 -7.65 0.24 0.12
N ARG A 2 -8.55 0.75 -0.75
CA ARG A 2 -8.18 1.61 -1.88
C ARG A 2 -7.39 2.87 -1.51
N ASN A 3 -7.61 3.46 -0.32
CA ASN A 3 -6.98 4.74 0.01
C ASN A 3 -5.69 4.60 0.85
N ARG A 4 -5.56 3.59 1.73
CA ARG A 4 -4.45 3.50 2.69
C ARG A 4 -3.08 3.64 2.04
N GLY A 5 -2.77 2.82 1.03
CA GLY A 5 -1.46 2.87 0.35
C GLY A 5 -1.14 4.26 -0.21
N ALA A 6 -2.14 4.94 -0.79
CA ALA A 6 -1.97 6.29 -1.29
C ALA A 6 -1.73 7.30 -0.14
N ALA A 7 -2.44 7.19 0.99
CA ALA A 7 -2.33 8.14 2.12
C ALA A 7 -0.99 7.97 2.82
N SER A 8 -0.59 6.71 2.99
CA SER A 8 0.72 6.35 3.52
C SER A 8 1.83 6.90 2.65
N THR A 9 1.69 6.85 1.32
CA THR A 9 2.68 7.40 0.39
C THR A 9 2.88 8.90 0.59
N GLU A 10 1.79 9.67 0.65
CA GLU A 10 1.86 11.12 0.90
C GLU A 10 2.55 11.42 2.23
N ASN A 11 2.18 10.70 3.28
CA ASN A 11 2.78 10.86 4.61
C ASN A 11 4.28 10.47 4.63
N PHE A 12 4.69 9.42 3.91
CA PHE A 12 6.09 9.04 3.79
C PHE A 12 6.92 10.09 3.02
N VAL A 13 6.40 10.61 1.92
CA VAL A 13 7.05 11.70 1.15
C VAL A 13 7.21 12.94 2.03
N LYS A 14 6.16 13.31 2.78
CA LYS A 14 6.21 14.41 3.77
C LYS A 14 7.24 14.17 4.87
N ALA A 15 7.42 12.91 5.29
CA ALA A 15 8.44 12.52 6.26
C ALA A 15 9.86 12.41 5.68
N GLY A 16 10.09 12.79 4.41
CA GLY A 16 11.41 12.81 3.78
C GLY A 16 11.84 11.52 3.08
N TYR A 17 10.94 10.55 2.91
CA TYR A 17 11.25 9.30 2.19
C TYR A 17 11.12 9.49 0.67
N ALA A 18 12.00 8.81 -0.07
CA ALA A 18 11.74 8.49 -1.48
C ALA A 18 10.88 7.22 -1.55
N VAL A 19 9.74 7.28 -2.24
CA VAL A 19 8.71 6.23 -2.25
C VAL A 19 8.57 5.61 -3.64
N ILE A 20 8.70 4.29 -3.70
CA ILE A 20 8.29 3.47 -4.85
C ILE A 20 6.86 2.98 -4.59
N PHE A 21 5.89 3.63 -5.22
CA PHE A 21 4.47 3.28 -5.10
C PHE A 21 4.10 2.20 -6.12
N LEU A 22 4.24 0.93 -5.75
CA LEU A 22 3.77 -0.23 -6.53
C LEU A 22 2.27 -0.44 -6.29
N TYR A 23 1.43 -0.19 -7.28
CA TYR A 23 -0.04 -0.10 -7.10
C TYR A 23 -0.84 -0.79 -8.20
N ARG A 24 -2.08 -1.18 -7.88
CA ARG A 24 -2.98 -1.83 -8.84
C ARG A 24 -3.62 -0.77 -9.74
N ARG A 25 -3.63 -0.98 -11.06
CA ARG A 25 -4.35 -0.09 -11.99
C ARG A 25 -5.82 0.06 -11.59
N GLY A 26 -6.33 1.29 -11.71
CA GLY A 26 -7.70 1.64 -11.33
C GLY A 26 -7.94 1.78 -9.82
N THR A 27 -6.89 1.78 -8.98
CA THR A 27 -7.03 2.15 -7.56
C THR A 27 -6.63 3.60 -7.32
N CYS A 28 -7.08 4.15 -6.19
CA CYS A 28 -6.71 5.49 -5.74
C CYS A 28 -5.18 5.67 -5.72
N GLN A 29 -4.74 6.83 -6.20
CA GLN A 29 -3.34 7.24 -6.26
C GLN A 29 -3.06 8.33 -5.22
N PRO A 30 -1.80 8.50 -4.78
CA PRO A 30 -1.38 9.63 -3.96
C PRO A 30 -1.81 10.94 -4.61
N TYR A 31 -2.23 11.90 -3.79
CA TYR A 31 -2.73 13.24 -4.11
C TYR A 31 -4.11 13.28 -4.81
N CYS A 32 -4.58 12.17 -5.38
CA CYS A 32 -5.91 12.10 -6.02
C CYS A 32 -7.05 11.72 -5.05
N ARG A 33 -6.79 11.62 -3.74
CA ARG A 33 -7.74 11.12 -2.74
C ARG A 33 -8.84 12.09 -2.34
N SER A 34 -8.60 13.38 -2.48
CA SER A 34 -9.56 14.46 -2.24
C SER A 34 -10.38 14.82 -3.49
N LEU A 35 -10.00 14.25 -4.64
CA LEU A 35 -10.70 14.45 -5.89
C LEU A 35 -11.96 13.57 -5.94
N PRO A 36 -12.99 13.98 -6.69
CA PRO A 36 -14.19 13.18 -6.87
C PRO A 36 -13.93 11.88 -7.64
N ASP A 37 -14.95 11.02 -7.74
CA ASP A 37 -14.82 9.70 -8.38
C ASP A 37 -14.55 9.81 -9.89
N ASP A 38 -15.09 10.84 -10.57
CA ASP A 38 -14.74 11.18 -11.95
C ASP A 38 -14.14 12.59 -12.03
N PRO A 39 -12.83 12.75 -11.76
CA PRO A 39 -12.18 14.06 -11.79
C PRO A 39 -12.25 14.74 -13.16
N PHE A 40 -12.30 13.96 -14.25
CA PHE A 40 -12.33 14.54 -15.59
C PHE A 40 -13.66 15.26 -15.85
N LEU A 41 -14.77 14.62 -15.49
CA LEU A 41 -16.11 15.18 -15.71
C LEU A 41 -16.50 16.22 -14.65
N GLU A 42 -16.02 16.07 -13.42
CA GLU A 42 -16.47 16.91 -12.29
C GLU A 42 -15.54 18.10 -12.01
N CYS A 43 -14.23 17.96 -12.23
CA CYS A 43 -13.29 19.03 -11.91
C CYS A 43 -13.04 20.00 -13.06
N PHE A 44 -13.30 19.63 -14.31
CA PHE A 44 -12.92 20.45 -15.47
C PHE A 44 -14.13 20.95 -16.26
N GLU A 45 -14.08 22.22 -16.64
CA GLU A 45 -15.11 22.89 -17.43
C GLU A 45 -14.50 23.62 -18.64
N PHE A 46 -15.32 23.86 -19.66
CA PHE A 46 -14.92 24.53 -20.89
C PHE A 46 -15.86 25.72 -21.18
N PRO A 47 -15.91 26.73 -20.29
CA PRO A 47 -16.97 27.74 -20.27
C PRO A 47 -16.97 28.59 -21.55
N ASP A 48 -15.79 29.03 -21.99
CA ASP A 48 -15.65 29.96 -23.13
C ASP A 48 -15.21 29.29 -24.44
N LYS A 49 -15.18 27.96 -24.47
CA LYS A 49 -14.63 27.15 -25.59
C LYS A 49 -13.20 27.49 -26.02
N THR A 50 -12.44 28.17 -25.17
CA THR A 50 -11.06 28.59 -25.44
C THR A 50 -10.07 27.83 -24.58
N ASN A 51 -10.27 27.85 -23.26
CA ASN A 51 -9.41 27.21 -22.28
C ASN A 51 -10.19 26.29 -21.35
N ILE A 52 -9.58 25.17 -20.98
CA ILE A 52 -10.07 24.31 -19.91
C ILE A 52 -9.81 25.02 -18.58
N GLN A 53 -10.84 25.11 -17.75
CA GLN A 53 -10.76 25.67 -16.40
C GLN A 53 -11.14 24.60 -15.38
N VAL A 54 -10.70 24.80 -14.13
CA VAL A 54 -11.09 23.92 -13.03
C VAL A 54 -12.32 24.52 -12.36
N ASN A 55 -13.35 23.70 -12.13
CA ASN A 55 -14.56 24.10 -11.44
C ASN A 55 -14.22 24.72 -10.06
N ALA A 56 -14.82 25.86 -9.74
CA ALA A 56 -14.57 26.59 -8.51
C ALA A 56 -14.75 25.74 -7.23
N SER A 57 -15.66 24.76 -7.23
CA SER A 57 -15.88 23.87 -6.07
C SER A 57 -14.70 22.92 -5.80
N HIS A 58 -13.92 22.59 -6.83
CA HIS A 58 -12.81 21.63 -6.76
C HIS A 58 -11.44 22.29 -6.94
N LEU A 59 -11.39 23.61 -7.19
CA LEU A 59 -10.18 24.35 -7.52
C LEU A 59 -9.05 24.11 -6.52
N GLU A 60 -9.33 24.26 -5.22
CA GLU A 60 -8.29 24.12 -4.20
C GLU A 60 -7.79 22.68 -4.08
N ALA A 61 -8.68 21.69 -4.16
CA ALA A 61 -8.31 20.28 -4.10
C ALA A 61 -7.44 19.87 -5.30
N VAL A 62 -7.80 20.31 -6.51
CA VAL A 62 -7.02 20.05 -7.73
C VAL A 62 -5.68 20.77 -7.68
N LYS A 63 -5.65 22.03 -7.27
CA LYS A 63 -4.42 22.82 -7.16
C LYS A 63 -3.43 22.15 -6.21
N MET A 64 -3.87 21.80 -5.00
CA MET A 64 -3.02 21.11 -4.02
C MET A 64 -2.55 19.75 -4.53
N ALA A 65 -3.44 18.97 -5.15
CA ALA A 65 -3.09 17.66 -5.70
C ALA A 65 -2.03 17.75 -6.80
N VAL A 66 -2.16 18.71 -7.72
CA VAL A 66 -1.21 18.94 -8.80
C VAL A 66 0.13 19.43 -8.26
N MET A 67 0.11 20.42 -7.37
CA MET A 67 1.32 20.99 -6.77
C MET A 67 2.13 19.92 -6.02
N ASP A 68 1.51 19.23 -5.06
CA ASP A 68 2.19 18.23 -4.23
C ASP A 68 2.74 17.06 -5.07
N GLN A 69 1.97 16.62 -6.08
CA GLN A 69 2.43 15.55 -6.97
C GLN A 69 3.61 15.99 -7.82
N GLN A 70 3.58 17.20 -8.39
CA GLN A 70 4.65 17.71 -9.23
C GLN A 70 5.93 17.91 -8.41
N GLU A 71 5.83 18.45 -7.20
CA GLU A 71 6.97 18.61 -6.28
C GLU A 71 7.59 17.26 -5.95
N ALA A 72 6.79 16.27 -5.53
CA ALA A 72 7.28 14.95 -5.16
C ALA A 72 7.99 14.23 -6.33
N VAL A 73 7.55 14.45 -7.57
CA VAL A 73 8.18 13.87 -8.76
C VAL A 73 9.43 14.64 -9.16
N ALA A 74 9.39 15.97 -9.16
CA ALA A 74 10.52 16.83 -9.53
C ALA A 74 11.73 16.60 -8.61
N GLU A 75 11.48 16.36 -7.33
CA GLU A 75 12.53 16.05 -6.35
C GLU A 75 12.91 14.57 -6.29
N ALA A 76 12.43 13.75 -7.23
CA ALA A 76 12.66 12.31 -7.28
C ALA A 76 12.25 11.56 -5.99
N ARG A 77 11.28 12.11 -5.23
CA ARG A 77 10.73 11.50 -4.01
C ARG A 77 9.60 10.51 -4.29
N LEU A 78 9.03 10.46 -5.50
CA LEU A 78 7.94 9.55 -5.83
C LEU A 78 8.08 8.92 -7.22
N ILE A 79 8.08 7.58 -7.26
CA ILE A 79 7.95 6.78 -8.49
C ILE A 79 6.69 5.93 -8.39
N LYS A 80 5.82 6.00 -9.40
CA LYS A 80 4.56 5.23 -9.46
C LYS A 80 4.69 4.07 -10.44
N LEU A 81 4.49 2.84 -9.97
CA LEU A 81 4.62 1.62 -10.77
C LEU A 81 3.30 0.83 -10.78
N PRO A 82 2.53 0.85 -11.88
CA PRO A 82 1.26 0.15 -11.95
C PRO A 82 1.42 -1.35 -12.26
N PHE A 83 0.60 -2.19 -11.63
CA PHE A 83 0.39 -3.60 -11.99
C PHE A 83 -1.10 -3.92 -12.11
N SER A 84 -1.43 -5.03 -12.78
CA SER A 84 -2.80 -5.52 -12.96
C SER A 84 -2.94 -6.96 -12.48
N THR A 85 -1.93 -7.79 -12.73
CA THR A 85 -1.93 -9.22 -12.41
C THR A 85 -1.05 -9.55 -11.21
N ILE A 86 -1.29 -10.72 -10.60
CA ILE A 86 -0.40 -11.25 -9.56
C ILE A 86 1.02 -11.51 -10.11
N TYR A 87 1.14 -11.90 -11.37
CA TYR A 87 2.44 -12.16 -12.01
C TYR A 87 3.29 -10.90 -12.10
N GLU A 88 2.70 -9.81 -12.60
CA GLU A 88 3.36 -8.50 -12.67
C GLU A 88 3.76 -8.03 -11.26
N TYR A 89 2.83 -8.09 -10.30
CA TYR A 89 3.12 -7.71 -8.92
C TYR A 89 4.32 -8.45 -8.35
N LEU A 90 4.39 -9.79 -8.51
CA LEU A 90 5.46 -10.61 -7.97
C LEU A 90 6.81 -10.35 -8.64
N GLN A 91 6.85 -10.15 -9.96
CA GLN A 91 8.08 -9.82 -10.68
C GLN A 91 8.59 -8.42 -10.30
N MET A 92 7.70 -7.43 -10.25
CA MET A 92 8.05 -6.07 -9.87
C MET A 92 8.53 -6.00 -8.42
N LEU A 93 7.84 -6.68 -7.49
CA LEU A 93 8.26 -6.76 -6.09
C LEU A 93 9.65 -7.39 -5.97
N ARG A 94 9.95 -8.45 -6.72
CA ARG A 94 11.28 -9.07 -6.76
C ARG A 94 12.35 -8.12 -7.25
N LEU A 95 12.10 -7.42 -8.37
CA LEU A 95 13.05 -6.47 -8.95
C LEU A 95 13.35 -5.32 -7.99
N ILE A 96 12.30 -4.71 -7.42
CA ILE A 96 12.43 -3.64 -6.42
C ILE A 96 13.20 -4.15 -5.19
N ALA A 97 12.83 -5.32 -4.66
CA ALA A 97 13.49 -5.88 -3.49
C ALA A 97 14.98 -6.17 -3.73
N THR A 98 15.32 -6.71 -4.89
CA THR A 98 16.71 -6.99 -5.24
C THR A 98 17.50 -5.69 -5.44
N ALA A 99 16.90 -4.66 -6.04
CA ALA A 99 17.55 -3.37 -6.22
C ALA A 99 17.78 -2.62 -4.89
N LEU A 100 16.87 -2.78 -3.93
CA LEU A 100 16.99 -2.17 -2.60
C LEU A 100 17.84 -2.99 -1.63
N LYS A 101 18.38 -4.14 -2.05
CA LYS A 101 19.17 -5.02 -1.19
C LYS A 101 20.36 -4.30 -0.58
N ASP A 102 21.10 -3.54 -1.39
CA ASP A 102 22.33 -2.86 -0.98
C ASP A 102 22.06 -1.57 -0.19
N VAL A 103 20.82 -1.07 -0.19
CA VAL A 103 20.37 0.02 0.70
C VAL A 103 20.22 -0.49 2.15
N GLY A 104 20.02 -1.81 2.32
CA GLY A 104 20.07 -2.46 3.62
C GLY A 104 19.05 -1.90 4.62
N PRO A 105 19.47 -1.63 5.87
CA PRO A 105 18.59 -1.14 6.93
C PRO A 105 17.88 0.18 6.65
N CYS A 106 18.40 0.98 5.71
CA CYS A 106 17.80 2.25 5.32
C CYS A 106 16.59 2.08 4.38
N SER A 107 16.31 0.86 3.90
CA SER A 107 15.18 0.56 3.03
C SER A 107 13.99 -0.01 3.80
N MET A 108 12.77 0.32 3.35
CA MET A 108 11.52 -0.14 3.95
C MET A 108 10.55 -0.74 2.92
N PHE A 109 9.96 -1.89 3.26
CA PHE A 109 8.80 -2.47 2.57
C PHE A 109 7.52 -2.27 3.38
N TYR A 110 6.63 -1.41 2.88
CA TYR A 110 5.28 -1.19 3.43
C TYR A 110 4.24 -1.93 2.56
N LEU A 111 3.92 -3.18 2.92
CA LEU A 111 3.21 -4.11 2.05
C LEU A 111 1.69 -4.10 2.27
N ALA A 112 1.05 -2.98 1.90
CA ALA A 112 -0.39 -2.75 2.07
C ALA A 112 -1.27 -3.33 0.95
N ALA A 113 -0.67 -3.91 -0.09
CA ALA A 113 -1.42 -4.51 -1.20
C ALA A 113 -2.21 -5.74 -0.75
N ALA A 114 -3.47 -5.86 -1.19
CA ALA A 114 -4.25 -7.09 -1.06
C ALA A 114 -3.83 -8.06 -2.17
N VAL A 115 -2.89 -8.93 -1.85
CA VAL A 115 -2.36 -9.95 -2.77
C VAL A 115 -3.26 -11.18 -2.72
N SER A 116 -3.56 -11.75 -3.89
CA SER A 116 -4.33 -13.00 -3.98
C SER A 116 -3.58 -14.14 -3.27
N ASP A 117 -4.27 -14.92 -2.44
CA ASP A 117 -3.71 -16.12 -1.80
C ASP A 117 -3.62 -17.31 -2.77
N PHE A 118 -4.40 -17.26 -3.85
CA PHE A 118 -4.50 -18.31 -4.86
C PHE A 118 -4.39 -17.73 -6.28
N TYR A 119 -3.87 -18.52 -7.21
CA TYR A 119 -3.70 -18.15 -8.61
C TYR A 119 -3.84 -19.35 -9.54
N VAL A 120 -4.09 -19.12 -10.83
CA VAL A 120 -4.03 -20.17 -11.86
C VAL A 120 -2.62 -20.21 -12.42
N PRO A 121 -1.87 -21.33 -12.29
CA PRO A 121 -0.54 -21.45 -12.87
C PRO A 121 -0.56 -21.24 -14.38
N TRP A 122 0.48 -20.59 -14.93
CA TRP A 122 0.56 -20.28 -16.36
C TRP A 122 0.35 -21.50 -17.26
N LYS A 123 0.95 -22.64 -16.89
CA LYS A 123 0.82 -23.91 -17.61
C LYS A 123 -0.61 -24.49 -17.64
N SER A 124 -1.50 -23.97 -16.79
CA SER A 124 -2.87 -24.43 -16.63
C SER A 124 -3.90 -23.37 -17.04
N MET A 125 -3.46 -22.18 -17.51
CA MET A 125 -4.36 -21.16 -18.03
C MET A 125 -4.82 -21.54 -19.45
N THR A 126 -6.13 -21.50 -19.67
CA THR A 126 -6.71 -21.69 -21.01
C THR A 126 -6.48 -20.45 -21.86
N GLU A 127 -6.13 -20.65 -23.13
CA GLU A 127 -5.92 -19.54 -24.08
C GLU A 127 -7.23 -18.85 -24.47
N HIS A 128 -8.32 -19.61 -24.46
CA HIS A 128 -9.63 -19.13 -24.86
C HIS A 128 -10.58 -18.99 -23.68
N LYS A 129 -11.62 -18.20 -23.90
CA LYS A 129 -12.75 -18.05 -22.98
C LYS A 129 -13.32 -19.42 -22.66
N ILE A 130 -13.45 -19.74 -21.37
CA ILE A 130 -14.12 -20.96 -20.93
C ILE A 130 -15.59 -20.89 -21.39
N GLU A 131 -16.02 -21.89 -22.16
CA GLU A 131 -17.39 -21.92 -22.70
C GLU A 131 -18.41 -22.20 -21.60
N SER A 132 -19.56 -21.52 -21.68
CA SER A 132 -20.70 -21.77 -20.82
C SER A 132 -21.43 -23.02 -21.30
N GLY A 133 -20.93 -24.20 -20.93
CA GLY A 133 -21.59 -25.48 -21.18
C GLY A 133 -22.75 -25.78 -20.22
N SER A 134 -23.43 -26.91 -20.43
CA SER A 134 -24.50 -27.41 -19.54
C SER A 134 -23.90 -28.15 -18.33
N GLY A 135 -23.23 -27.44 -17.43
CA GLY A 135 -22.65 -28.01 -16.22
C GLY A 135 -22.05 -26.97 -15.27
N PRO A 136 -21.77 -27.34 -14.02
CA PRO A 136 -21.11 -26.44 -13.07
C PRO A 136 -19.67 -26.14 -13.48
N LEU A 137 -19.20 -24.93 -13.16
CA LEU A 137 -17.83 -24.49 -13.42
C LEU A 137 -16.91 -24.88 -12.25
N ASP A 138 -15.97 -25.78 -12.50
CA ASP A 138 -14.93 -26.15 -11.54
C ASP A 138 -13.64 -25.36 -11.79
N ILE A 139 -13.23 -24.53 -10.83
CA ILE A 139 -11.99 -23.74 -10.89
C ILE A 139 -10.97 -24.32 -9.91
N ARG A 140 -9.84 -24.80 -10.43
CA ARG A 140 -8.69 -25.26 -9.62
C ARG A 140 -7.65 -24.15 -9.51
N LEU A 141 -7.36 -23.73 -8.30
CA LEU A 141 -6.36 -22.70 -8.02
C LEU A 141 -5.20 -23.28 -7.20
N ALA A 142 -3.98 -22.83 -7.53
CA ALA A 142 -2.79 -23.12 -6.75
C ALA A 142 -2.58 -22.04 -5.68
N GLN A 143 -2.00 -22.41 -4.54
CA GLN A 143 -1.59 -21.43 -3.52
C GLN A 143 -0.43 -20.59 -4.02
N VAL A 144 -0.49 -19.28 -3.80
CA VAL A 144 0.64 -18.39 -4.07
C VAL A 144 1.77 -18.73 -3.11
N PRO A 145 3.04 -18.84 -3.59
CA PRO A 145 4.17 -19.10 -2.71
C PRO A 145 4.29 -18.03 -1.61
N LYS A 146 4.95 -18.35 -0.49
CA LYS A 146 5.07 -17.43 0.65
C LYS A 146 6.10 -16.33 0.38
N MET A 147 5.78 -15.40 -0.50
CA MET A 147 6.70 -14.40 -1.05
C MET A 147 7.32 -13.48 -0.01
N LEU A 148 6.58 -13.15 1.06
CA LEU A 148 7.11 -12.36 2.19
C LEU A 148 8.32 -13.02 2.86
N SER A 149 8.30 -14.35 2.97
CA SER A 149 9.43 -15.09 3.54
C SER A 149 10.65 -14.97 2.64
N ILE A 150 10.48 -15.07 1.32
CA ILE A 150 11.56 -14.96 0.34
C ILE A 150 12.13 -13.54 0.33
N LEU A 151 11.27 -12.53 0.44
CA LEU A 151 11.68 -11.14 0.54
C LEU A 151 12.66 -10.93 1.72
N ARG A 152 12.30 -11.41 2.92
CA ARG A 152 13.11 -11.27 4.14
C ARG A 152 14.36 -12.16 4.21
N THR A 153 14.46 -13.19 3.37
CA THR A 153 15.56 -14.15 3.45
C THR A 153 16.53 -14.07 2.27
N ASN A 154 16.04 -13.69 1.09
CA ASN A 154 16.83 -13.72 -0.14
C ASN A 154 16.92 -12.36 -0.83
N TRP A 155 15.81 -11.62 -0.95
CA TRP A 155 15.78 -10.44 -1.80
C TRP A 155 16.25 -9.17 -1.09
N ALA A 156 15.74 -8.90 0.12
CA ALA A 156 16.05 -7.72 0.91
C ALA A 156 16.08 -8.08 2.41
N PRO A 157 17.08 -8.86 2.87
CA PRO A 157 17.11 -9.42 4.22
C PRO A 157 17.30 -8.37 5.33
N GLU A 158 17.93 -7.25 5.02
CA GLU A 158 18.18 -6.16 5.97
C GLU A 158 17.13 -5.04 5.88
N ALA A 159 16.18 -5.11 4.94
CA ALA A 159 15.16 -4.08 4.82
C ALA A 159 14.15 -4.15 5.96
N PHE A 160 13.74 -2.98 6.47
CA PHE A 160 12.64 -2.89 7.41
C PHE A 160 11.34 -3.29 6.72
N CYS A 161 10.51 -4.12 7.35
CA CYS A 161 9.43 -4.81 6.65
C CYS A 161 8.16 -4.80 7.48
N ILE A 162 7.11 -4.29 6.87
CA ILE A 162 5.79 -4.13 7.47
C ILE A 162 4.78 -4.81 6.56
N SER A 163 3.99 -5.70 7.15
CA SER A 163 2.89 -6.36 6.45
C SER A 163 1.55 -5.93 7.02
N PHE A 164 0.48 -6.24 6.30
CA PHE A 164 -0.88 -5.90 6.68
C PHE A 164 -1.71 -7.14 6.93
N LYS A 165 -2.55 -7.07 7.95
CA LYS A 165 -3.56 -8.08 8.21
C LYS A 165 -4.92 -7.42 8.36
N LEU A 166 -5.88 -7.86 7.56
CA LEU A 166 -7.27 -7.41 7.61
C LEU A 166 -8.12 -8.59 8.04
N GLU A 167 -8.93 -8.40 9.07
CA GLU A 167 -9.93 -9.38 9.52
C GLU A 167 -11.25 -8.67 9.83
N THR A 168 -12.32 -9.45 9.99
CA THR A 168 -13.64 -8.96 10.41
C THR A 168 -13.92 -9.20 11.88
N ASP A 169 -13.16 -10.07 12.53
CA ASP A 169 -13.29 -10.40 13.96
C ASP A 169 -12.04 -9.96 14.71
N SER A 170 -12.21 -9.01 15.65
CA SER A 170 -11.15 -8.45 16.46
C SER A 170 -10.51 -9.48 17.40
N LYS A 171 -11.24 -10.55 17.78
CA LYS A 171 -10.73 -11.60 18.69
C LYS A 171 -9.60 -12.41 18.06
N ILE A 172 -9.71 -12.69 16.76
CA ILE A 172 -8.70 -13.47 16.02
C ILE A 172 -7.65 -12.58 15.34
N LEU A 173 -7.91 -11.28 15.21
CA LEU A 173 -7.06 -10.35 14.46
C LEU A 173 -5.64 -10.30 15.03
N ILE A 174 -5.50 -10.13 16.35
CA ILE A 174 -4.19 -10.02 17.02
C ILE A 174 -3.44 -11.35 16.97
N GLU A 175 -4.13 -12.48 17.17
CA GLU A 175 -3.52 -13.81 17.09
C GLU A 175 -2.97 -14.06 15.67
N LYS A 176 -3.79 -13.80 14.64
CA LYS A 176 -3.38 -13.95 13.24
C LYS A 176 -2.26 -12.99 12.85
N ALA A 177 -2.28 -11.75 13.34
CA ALA A 177 -1.20 -10.79 13.13
C ALA A 177 0.10 -11.26 13.78
N THR A 178 0.04 -11.75 15.02
CA THR A 178 1.21 -12.33 15.74
C THR A 178 1.75 -13.56 15.01
N LYS A 179 0.88 -14.43 14.50
CA LYS A 179 1.27 -15.59 13.69
C LYS A 179 1.95 -15.16 12.38
N ALA A 180 1.44 -14.12 11.72
CA ALA A 180 2.04 -13.57 10.50
C ALA A 180 3.42 -12.95 10.78
N LEU A 181 3.55 -12.19 11.87
CA LEU A 181 4.82 -11.60 12.34
C LEU A 181 5.91 -12.68 12.45
N ARG A 182 5.63 -13.76 13.19
CA ARG A 182 6.57 -14.87 13.40
C ARG A 182 6.84 -15.67 12.11
N LYS A 183 5.79 -15.98 11.35
CA LYS A 183 5.88 -16.79 10.12
C LYS A 183 6.71 -16.12 9.04
N TYR A 184 6.55 -14.81 8.86
CA TYR A 184 7.22 -14.06 7.78
C TYR A 184 8.45 -13.30 8.25
N LYS A 185 8.75 -13.30 9.55
CA LYS A 185 9.88 -12.59 10.16
C LYS A 185 9.91 -11.10 9.78
N VAL A 186 8.73 -10.50 9.68
CA VAL A 186 8.58 -9.05 9.44
C VAL A 186 8.72 -8.30 10.76
N HIS A 187 9.06 -7.02 10.69
CA HIS A 187 9.32 -6.19 11.87
C HIS A 187 8.02 -5.69 12.52
N ALA A 188 6.97 -5.49 11.72
CA ALA A 188 5.64 -5.17 12.21
C ALA A 188 4.53 -5.73 11.33
N VAL A 189 3.37 -5.94 11.94
CA VAL A 189 2.12 -6.23 11.25
C VAL A 189 1.09 -5.18 11.64
N VAL A 190 0.59 -4.44 10.66
CA VAL A 190 -0.52 -3.50 10.85
C VAL A 190 -1.82 -4.28 10.73
N ALA A 191 -2.48 -4.47 11.85
CA ALA A 191 -3.69 -5.25 12.01
C ALA A 191 -4.91 -4.33 12.02
N ASN A 192 -5.83 -4.55 11.09
CA ASN A 192 -7.01 -3.72 10.88
C ASN A 192 -8.27 -4.57 10.95
N GLU A 193 -9.27 -4.09 11.68
CA GLU A 193 -10.63 -4.61 11.58
C GLU A 193 -11.37 -3.91 10.45
N LEU A 194 -12.15 -4.65 9.65
CA LEU A 194 -12.81 -4.10 8.45
C LEU A 194 -13.71 -2.89 8.72
N SER A 195 -14.43 -2.91 9.84
CA SER A 195 -15.37 -1.89 10.32
C SER A 195 -14.67 -0.59 10.71
N THR A 196 -13.60 -0.68 11.51
CA THR A 196 -12.92 0.46 12.14
C THR A 196 -11.62 0.86 11.45
N ARG A 197 -11.22 0.19 10.36
CA ARG A 197 -9.92 0.41 9.69
C ARG A 197 -9.58 1.87 9.32
N LYS A 198 -10.57 2.75 9.17
CA LYS A 198 -10.34 4.18 8.87
C LYS A 198 -10.00 5.00 10.12
N GLU A 199 -10.43 4.52 11.28
CA GLU A 199 -10.37 5.22 12.57
C GLU A 199 -9.25 4.68 13.45
N GLU A 200 -9.03 3.36 13.43
CA GLU A 200 -8.09 2.66 14.30
C GLU A 200 -7.38 1.52 13.58
N VAL A 201 -6.10 1.35 13.93
CA VAL A 201 -5.29 0.19 13.56
C VAL A 201 -4.44 -0.26 14.76
N VAL A 202 -4.07 -1.54 14.82
CA VAL A 202 -3.14 -2.06 15.82
C VAL A 202 -1.83 -2.46 15.17
N VAL A 203 -0.73 -1.85 15.58
CA VAL A 203 0.61 -2.20 15.11
C VAL A 203 1.21 -3.25 16.04
N VAL A 204 1.22 -4.50 15.56
CA VAL A 204 1.75 -5.67 16.27
C VAL A 204 3.25 -5.81 15.95
N SER A 205 4.08 -5.94 16.98
CA SER A 205 5.53 -6.16 16.88
C SER A 205 5.99 -7.16 17.94
N SER A 206 7.27 -7.56 17.91
CA SER A 206 7.83 -8.51 18.88
C SER A 206 7.76 -8.00 20.32
N ASN A 207 7.87 -6.68 20.50
CA ASN A 207 8.03 -6.06 21.81
C ASN A 207 6.69 -5.59 22.38
N SER A 208 5.77 -5.13 21.53
CA SER A 208 4.47 -4.61 21.97
C SER A 208 3.44 -4.53 20.83
N ASN A 209 2.19 -4.39 21.24
CA ASN A 209 1.06 -4.02 20.38
C ASN A 209 0.69 -2.57 20.69
N VAL A 210 0.68 -1.72 19.67
CA VAL A 210 0.35 -0.30 19.83
C VAL A 210 -0.92 0.02 19.03
N VAL A 211 -1.91 0.55 19.72
CA VAL A 211 -3.15 1.04 19.08
C VAL A 211 -2.91 2.44 18.54
N VAL A 212 -3.21 2.65 17.27
CA VAL A 212 -3.06 3.93 16.58
C VAL A 212 -4.43 4.38 16.09
N ARG A 213 -4.81 5.61 16.41
CA ARG A 213 -6.12 6.19 16.09
C ARG A 213 -5.97 7.49 15.31
N CYS A 214 -7.00 7.89 14.57
CA CYS A 214 -7.11 9.26 14.07
C CYS A 214 -7.24 10.27 15.24
N ASP A 215 -6.84 11.52 14.99
CA ASP A 215 -7.06 12.60 15.94
C ASP A 215 -8.55 12.98 15.95
N ARG A 216 -9.19 12.89 17.12
CA ARG A 216 -10.62 13.20 17.25
C ARG A 216 -10.91 14.69 17.25
N GLU A 217 -9.91 15.52 17.52
CA GLU A 217 -10.05 16.97 17.53
C GLU A 217 -9.97 17.57 16.12
N LYS A 218 -9.48 16.80 15.15
CA LYS A 218 -9.29 17.22 13.76
C LYS A 218 -10.12 16.35 12.81
N PRO A 219 -11.26 16.86 12.30
CA PRO A 219 -12.15 16.11 11.42
C PRO A 219 -11.48 15.55 10.16
N GLU A 220 -10.42 16.22 9.68
CA GLU A 220 -9.62 15.84 8.51
C GLU A 220 -8.54 14.80 8.80
N SER A 221 -8.27 14.50 10.07
CA SER A 221 -7.21 13.55 10.45
C SER A 221 -7.54 12.14 10.00
N ILE A 222 -6.55 11.49 9.39
CA ILE A 222 -6.65 10.09 9.01
C ILE A 222 -5.69 9.24 9.85
N VAL A 223 -6.04 7.97 10.03
CA VAL A 223 -5.22 7.04 10.82
C VAL A 223 -3.79 6.91 10.27
N GLU A 224 -3.60 7.13 8.96
CA GLU A 224 -2.28 7.12 8.33
C GLU A 224 -1.32 8.18 8.89
N ASP A 225 -1.80 9.34 9.35
CA ASP A 225 -0.93 10.42 9.85
C ASP A 225 -0.15 9.95 11.09
N ASN A 226 -0.86 9.37 12.05
CA ASN A 226 -0.27 8.82 13.27
C ASN A 226 0.44 7.48 13.02
N LEU A 227 -0.07 6.66 12.10
CA LEU A 227 0.55 5.39 11.74
C LEU A 227 1.93 5.60 11.12
N ILE A 228 2.04 6.51 10.14
CA ILE A 228 3.32 6.73 9.46
C ILE A 228 4.33 7.34 10.42
N ARG A 229 3.93 8.27 11.29
CA ARG A 229 4.82 8.78 12.35
C ARG A 229 5.42 7.65 13.20
N LEU A 230 4.58 6.75 13.72
CA LEU A 230 5.04 5.60 14.50
C LEU A 230 5.99 4.68 13.70
N ILE A 231 5.68 4.45 12.43
CA ILE A 231 6.51 3.60 11.56
C ILE A 231 7.87 4.25 11.29
N VAL A 232 7.91 5.56 11.05
CA VAL A 232 9.16 6.32 10.82
C VAL A 232 10.04 6.29 12.08
N ASP A 233 9.45 6.45 13.27
CA ASP A 233 10.19 6.36 14.54
C ASP A 233 10.82 4.97 14.71
N ARG A 234 10.06 3.90 14.44
CA ARG A 234 10.54 2.51 14.53
C ARG A 234 11.61 2.20 13.50
N HIS A 235 11.48 2.69 12.28
CA HIS A 235 12.49 2.51 11.25
C HIS A 235 13.79 3.26 11.61
N SER A 236 13.67 4.46 12.16
CA SER A 236 14.83 5.23 12.62
C SER A 236 15.56 4.52 13.75
N ALA A 237 14.84 3.87 14.68
CA ALA A 237 15.45 3.04 15.71
C ALA A 237 16.15 1.82 15.10
N TYR A 238 15.49 1.13 14.16
CA TYR A 238 16.07 -0.02 13.46
C TYR A 238 17.36 0.31 12.70
N ILE A 239 17.40 1.46 12.01
CA ILE A 239 18.61 1.94 11.34
C ILE A 239 19.74 2.14 12.35
N LYS A 240 19.48 2.80 13.49
CA LYS A 240 20.49 3.03 14.53
C LYS A 240 21.02 1.71 15.12
N GLU A 241 20.14 0.77 15.43
CA GLU A 241 20.51 -0.55 15.94
C GLU A 241 21.35 -1.35 14.94
N SER A 242 21.13 -1.18 13.64
CA SER A 242 21.87 -1.91 12.60
C SER A 242 23.28 -1.34 12.32
N HIS A 243 23.57 -0.12 12.77
CA HIS A 243 24.90 0.51 12.66
C HIS A 243 25.74 0.31 13.94
N THR A 244 25.20 -0.38 14.94
CA THR A 244 25.88 -0.67 16.22
C THR A 244 26.38 -2.11 16.22
#